data_AF-A0A3B8K733-F1
#
_entry.id   AF-A0A3B8K733-F1
#
_cell.length_a   1.000
_cell.length_b   1.000
_cell.length_c   1.000
_cell.angle_alpha   90.00
_cell.angle_beta   90.00
_cell.angle_gamma   90.00
#
_symmetry.space_group_name_H-M   'P 1'
#
loop_
_entity.id
_entity.type
_entity.pdbx_description
1 polymer ?
#
loop_
_entity_poly.entity_id
_entity_poly.type
_entity_poly.pdbx_seq_one_letter_code
_entity_poly.pdbx_strand_id
1 'polypeptide(L)'
;MCTHKTNPNQLEQMMDMIDEQIALEYRWVHKLAHTAADEGFAAASEKLHAAQILLADVRAALAEAKASLETAAESAAETTVRLV
;
A
#
# COMPACT_ATOMS: atom_id res chain seq x y z
N MET A 1 6.07 15.03 25.31
CA MET A 1 5.35 15.95 24.41
C MET A 1 5.34 15.33 23.03
N CYS A 2 4.17 15.16 22.41
CA CYS A 2 4.03 14.49 21.12
C CYS A 2 4.63 15.38 20.01
N THR A 3 5.78 14.98 19.48
CA THR A 3 6.50 15.67 18.38
C THR A 3 5.71 15.65 17.06
N HIS A 4 4.67 14.81 16.97
CA HIS A 4 3.81 14.65 15.81
C HIS A 4 2.33 14.84 16.19
N LYS A 5 1.59 15.57 15.34
CA LYS A 5 0.13 15.81 15.51
C LYS A 5 -0.72 14.53 15.33
N THR A 6 -0.14 13.51 14.70
CA THR A 6 -0.79 12.23 14.39
C THR A 6 0.00 11.10 15.06
N ASN A 7 -0.69 10.10 15.60
CA ASN A 7 -0.07 8.92 16.19
C ASN A 7 0.52 8.03 15.07
N PRO A 8 1.84 7.73 15.07
CA PRO A 8 2.47 6.88 14.05
C PRO A 8 1.85 5.49 13.94
N ASN A 9 1.48 4.86 15.06
CA ASN A 9 0.84 3.54 15.06
C ASN A 9 -0.55 3.60 14.40
N GLN A 10 -1.27 4.70 14.56
CA GLN A 10 -2.55 4.91 13.89
C GLN A 10 -2.35 5.08 12.38
N LEU A 11 -1.31 5.82 11.97
CA LEU A 11 -0.99 6.00 10.55
C LEU A 11 -0.64 4.66 9.90
N GLU A 12 0.18 3.85 10.57
CA GLU A 12 0.55 2.51 10.10
C GLU A 12 -0.68 1.59 9.94
N GLN A 13 -1.55 1.53 10.95
CA GLN A 13 -2.79 0.74 10.88
C GLN A 13 -3.71 1.19 9.74
N MET A 14 -3.78 2.50 9.47
CA MET A 14 -4.55 3.02 8.33
C MET A 14 -3.93 2.59 6.99
N MET A 15 -2.60 2.53 6.90
CA MET A 15 -1.92 2.06 5.68
C MET A 15 -2.14 0.56 5.45
N ASP A 16 -2.15 -0.25 6.50
CA ASP A 16 -2.46 -1.69 6.41
C ASP A 16 -3.88 -1.94 5.92
N MET A 17 -4.86 -1.21 6.46
CA MET A 17 -6.25 -1.28 5.99
C MET A 17 -6.36 -0.94 4.49
N ILE A 18 -5.59 0.04 4.01
CA ILE A 18 -5.56 0.40 2.58
C ILE A 18 -4.91 -0.73 1.76
N ASP A 19 -3.76 -1.29 2.19
CA ASP A 19 -3.11 -2.41 1.47
C ASP A 19 -4.04 -3.62 1.35
N GLU A 20 -4.78 -3.95 2.41
CA GLU A 20 -5.75 -5.05 2.41
C GLU A 20 -6.85 -4.84 1.37
N GLN A 21 -7.41 -3.64 1.28
CA GLN A 21 -8.42 -3.29 0.27
C GLN A 21 -7.85 -3.37 -1.15
N ILE A 22 -6.65 -2.83 -1.37
CA ILE A 22 -5.97 -2.89 -2.68
C ILE A 22 -5.64 -4.34 -3.06
N ALA A 23 -5.27 -5.18 -2.10
CA ALA A 23 -5.01 -6.60 -2.34
C ALA A 23 -6.28 -7.33 -2.81
N LEU A 24 -7.46 -6.96 -2.28
CA LEU A 24 -8.74 -7.45 -2.77
C LEU A 24 -8.99 -6.97 -4.20
N GLU A 25 -8.87 -5.66 -4.44
CA GLU A 25 -9.10 -5.05 -5.77
C GLU A 25 -8.17 -5.63 -6.83
N TYR A 26 -6.89 -5.85 -6.51
CA TYR A 26 -5.91 -6.49 -7.39
C TYR A 26 -6.42 -7.85 -7.91
N ARG A 27 -6.99 -8.67 -7.02
CA ARG A 27 -7.56 -9.97 -7.39
C ARG A 27 -8.83 -9.84 -8.22
N TRP A 28 -9.71 -8.90 -7.86
CA TRP A 28 -10.96 -8.66 -8.58
C TRP A 28 -10.73 -8.14 -9.99
N VAL A 29 -9.80 -7.19 -10.16
CA VAL A 29 -9.43 -6.64 -11.46
C VAL A 29 -8.86 -7.74 -12.36
N HIS A 30 -8.00 -8.62 -11.84
CA HIS A 30 -7.49 -9.76 -12.60
C HIS A 30 -8.61 -10.71 -13.06
N LYS A 31 -9.53 -11.04 -12.15
CA LYS A 31 -10.68 -11.90 -12.48
C LYS A 31 -11.56 -11.26 -13.55
N LEU A 32 -11.81 -9.96 -13.44
CA LEU A 32 -12.58 -9.21 -14.41
C LEU A 32 -11.87 -9.13 -15.77
N ALA A 33 -10.54 -9.04 -15.77
CA ALA A 33 -9.75 -9.03 -16.99
C ALA A 33 -9.88 -10.34 -17.78
N HIS A 34 -9.89 -11.48 -17.08
CA HIS A 34 -10.20 -12.78 -17.68
C HIS A 34 -11.65 -12.85 -18.18
N THR A 35 -12.63 -12.40 -17.39
CA THR A 35 -14.03 -12.32 -17.85
C THR A 35 -14.17 -11.48 -19.11
N ALA A 36 -13.48 -10.34 -19.21
CA ALA A 36 -13.49 -9.50 -20.40
C ALA A 36 -12.86 -10.20 -21.61
N ALA A 37 -11.77 -10.97 -21.42
CA ALA A 37 -11.15 -11.74 -22.49
C ALA A 37 -12.06 -12.86 -22.99
N ASP A 38 -12.68 -13.60 -22.07
CA ASP A 38 -13.58 -14.72 -22.39
C ASP A 38 -14.80 -14.27 -23.21
N GLU A 39 -15.30 -13.06 -22.95
CA GLU A 39 -16.41 -12.43 -23.68
C GLU A 39 -15.96 -11.68 -24.97
N GLY A 40 -14.67 -11.73 -25.31
CA GLY A 40 -14.13 -11.13 -26.55
C GLY A 40 -13.81 -9.64 -26.47
N PHE A 41 -13.87 -9.01 -25.29
CA PHE A 41 -13.50 -7.61 -25.07
C PHE A 41 -11.98 -7.44 -24.83
N ALA A 42 -11.17 -7.79 -25.84
CA ALA A 42 -9.71 -7.83 -25.73
C ALA A 42 -9.07 -6.51 -25.24
N ALA A 43 -9.52 -5.37 -25.76
CA ALA A 43 -9.00 -4.06 -25.33
C ALA A 43 -9.34 -3.73 -23.86
N ALA A 44 -10.50 -4.16 -23.37
CA ALA A 44 -10.87 -3.97 -21.97
C ALA A 44 -10.04 -4.89 -21.06
N SER A 45 -9.83 -6.15 -21.47
CA SER A 45 -8.96 -7.09 -20.76
C SER A 45 -7.54 -6.53 -20.61
N GLU A 46 -6.94 -6.03 -21.70
CA GLU A 46 -5.60 -5.43 -21.67
C GLU A 46 -5.51 -4.28 -20.65
N LYS A 47 -6.50 -3.37 -20.63
CA LYS A 47 -6.52 -2.26 -19.67
C LYS A 47 -6.73 -2.72 -18.23
N LEU A 48 -7.51 -3.78 -18.00
CA LEU A 48 -7.69 -4.36 -16.67
C LEU A 48 -6.40 -5.04 -16.17
N HIS A 49 -5.68 -5.77 -17.01
CA HIS A 49 -4.34 -6.28 -16.64
C HIS A 49 -3.36 -5.14 -16.33
N ALA A 50 -3.38 -4.05 -17.11
CA ALA A 50 -2.57 -2.87 -16.81
C ALA A 50 -2.96 -2.23 -15.46
N ALA A 51 -4.25 -2.11 -15.16
CA ALA A 51 -4.73 -1.62 -13.87
C ALA A 51 -4.29 -2.52 -12.71
N GLN A 52 -4.32 -3.84 -12.87
CA GLN A 52 -3.80 -4.79 -11.88
C GLN A 52 -2.31 -4.54 -11.58
N ILE A 53 -1.49 -4.28 -12.61
CA ILE A 53 -0.06 -3.95 -12.43
C ILE A 53 0.10 -2.67 -11.62
N LEU A 54 -0.66 -1.61 -11.95
CA LEU A 54 -0.63 -0.36 -11.19
C LEU A 54 -1.03 -0.55 -9.72
N LEU A 55 -1.99 -1.44 -9.44
CA LEU A 55 -2.34 -1.78 -8.06
C LEU A 55 -1.17 -2.48 -7.33
N ALA A 56 -0.37 -3.31 -8.00
CA ALA A 56 0.84 -3.86 -7.39
C ALA A 56 1.86 -2.77 -7.06
N ASP A 57 2.04 -1.78 -7.94
CA ASP A 57 2.93 -0.65 -7.68
C ASP A 57 2.46 0.19 -6.49
N VAL A 58 1.14 0.39 -6.33
CA VAL A 58 0.59 1.07 -5.14
C VAL A 58 0.89 0.29 -3.87
N ARG A 59 0.78 -1.04 -3.88
CA ARG A 59 1.14 -1.88 -2.72
C ARG A 59 2.62 -1.77 -2.37
N ALA A 60 3.50 -1.75 -3.37
CA ALA A 60 4.92 -1.52 -3.15
C ALA A 60 5.18 -0.15 -2.51
N ALA A 61 4.53 0.91 -3.01
CA ALA A 61 4.63 2.25 -2.42
C ALA A 61 4.12 2.32 -0.98
N LEU A 62 3.05 1.59 -0.64
CA LEU A 62 2.56 1.49 0.74
C LEU A 62 3.58 0.80 1.66
N ALA A 63 4.19 -0.29 1.21
CA ALA A 63 5.23 -0.98 1.97
C ALA A 63 6.47 -0.08 2.21
N GLU A 64 6.92 0.65 1.19
CA GLU A 64 8.01 1.64 1.33
C GLU A 64 7.65 2.75 2.30
N ALA A 65 6.43 3.27 2.22
CA ALA A 65 5.95 4.29 3.14
C ALA A 65 5.89 3.77 4.59
N LYS A 66 5.48 2.51 4.81
CA LYS A 66 5.53 1.88 6.14
C LYS A 66 6.96 1.78 6.69
N ALA A 67 7.89 1.27 5.88
CA ALA A 67 9.30 1.15 6.27
C ALA A 67 9.93 2.51 6.64
N SER A 68 9.49 3.60 5.97
CA SER A 68 9.92 4.96 6.30
C SER A 68 9.48 5.41 7.71
N LEU A 69 8.31 4.97 8.19
CA LEU A 69 7.82 5.27 9.54
C LEU A 69 8.61 4.53 10.60
N GLU A 70 8.95 3.26 10.35
CA GLU A 70 9.78 2.44 11.23
C GLU A 70 11.17 3.06 11.40
N THR A 71 11.82 3.44 10.30
CA THR A 71 13.12 4.11 10.32
C THR A 71 13.09 5.42 11.11
N ALA A 72 12.01 6.21 10.96
CA ALA A 72 11.84 7.44 11.73
C ALA A 72 11.65 7.18 13.23
N ALA A 73 10.96 6.09 13.60
CA ALA A 73 10.78 5.68 14.99
C ALA A 73 12.09 5.24 15.64
N GLU A 74 12.94 4.49 14.94
CA GLU A 74 14.27 4.06 15.43
C GLU A 74 15.20 5.27 15.68
N SER A 75 15.26 6.21 14.73
CA SER A 75 16.05 7.44 14.86
C SER A 75 15.63 8.29 16.07
N ALA A 76 14.32 8.38 16.33
CA ALA A 76 13.80 9.08 17.51
C ALA A 76 14.22 8.38 18.81
N ALA A 77 14.19 7.04 18.85
CA ALA A 77 14.59 6.26 20.01
C ALA A 77 16.09 6.40 20.33
N GLU A 78 16.98 6.32 19.33
CA GLU A 78 18.42 6.54 19.52
C GLU A 78 18.74 7.93 20.08
N THR A 79 18.02 8.96 19.62
CA THR A 79 18.21 10.33 20.08
C THR A 79 17.86 10.46 21.58
N THR A 80 16.80 9.79 22.03
CA THR A 80 16.46 9.78 23.47
C THR A 80 17.48 9.06 24.34
N VAL A 81 18.11 7.98 23.86
CA VAL A 81 19.11 7.23 24.65
C VAL A 81 20.40 8.03 24.86
N ARG A 82 20.78 8.91 23.91
CA ARG A 82 22.00 9.73 24.03
C ARG A 82 21.85 10.99 24.91
N LEU A 83 20.62 11.34 25.28
CA LEU A 83 20.31 12.58 26.01
C LEU A 83 19.97 12.34 27.49
N VAL A 84 20.09 11.10 27.99
CA VAL A 84 19.93 10.70 29.40
C VAL A 84 21.28 10.31 29.97
#